data_AF-A0A0D8BY04-F1
#
_entry.id   AF-A0A0D8BY04-F1
#
_cell.length_a   1.000
_cell.length_b   1.000
_cell.length_c   1.000
_cell.angle_alpha   90.00
_cell.angle_beta   90.00
_cell.angle_gamma   90.00
#
_symmetry.space_group_name_H-M   'P 1'
#
loop_
_entity.id
_entity.type
_entity.pdbx_description
1 polymer ?
#
loop_
_entity_poly.entity_id
_entity_poly.type
_entity_poly.pdbx_seq_one_letter_code
_entity_poly.pdbx_strand_id
1 'polypeptide(L)'
;MERKEFKKIVSDCLLANGFSKKGKYYYKESPEVICCLGLQKSNYSNCYYVNVGIVIKEINKRLELPRDVDGDIRCRFYFKVEGKEVDCLDLDRINESSVIVSSLEANISEIM
;
A
#
# COMPACT_ATOMS: atom_id res chain seq x y z
N MET A 1 -15.21 9.18 -4.47
CA MET A 1 -14.31 8.73 -5.57
C MET A 1 -14.70 7.34 -6.08
N GLU A 2 -14.63 7.10 -7.39
CA GLU A 2 -14.91 5.78 -7.97
C GLU A 2 -13.79 4.76 -7.67
N ARG A 3 -14.15 3.48 -7.46
CA ARG A 3 -13.18 2.43 -7.11
C ARG A 3 -12.05 2.29 -8.14
N LYS A 4 -12.39 2.41 -9.43
CA LYS A 4 -11.44 2.26 -10.53
C LYS A 4 -10.42 3.41 -10.54
N GLU A 5 -10.90 4.63 -10.25
CA GLU A 5 -10.09 5.83 -10.14
C GLU A 5 -9.12 5.72 -8.96
N PHE A 6 -9.62 5.36 -7.77
CA PHE A 6 -8.78 5.12 -6.59
C PHE A 6 -7.64 4.14 -6.87
N LYS A 7 -7.98 2.96 -7.43
CA LYS A 7 -6.97 1.94 -7.74
C LYS A 7 -5.95 2.42 -8.77
N LYS A 8 -6.35 3.29 -9.69
CA LYS A 8 -5.44 3.89 -10.67
C LYS A 8 -4.48 4.86 -9.98
N ILE A 9 -4.98 5.76 -9.13
CA ILE A 9 -4.16 6.73 -8.38
C ILE A 9 -3.10 6.00 -7.54
N VAL A 10 -3.51 4.98 -6.77
CA VAL A 10 -2.56 4.19 -5.97
C VAL A 10 -1.54 3.48 -6.86
N SER A 11 -1.99 2.85 -7.95
CA SER A 11 -1.10 2.14 -8.87
C SER A 11 -0.06 3.09 -9.48
N ASP A 12 -0.49 4.25 -9.96
CA ASP A 12 0.39 5.23 -10.60
C ASP A 12 1.40 5.79 -9.59
N CYS A 13 0.96 6.11 -8.38
CA CYS A 13 1.82 6.58 -7.29
C CYS A 13 2.89 5.55 -6.91
N LEU A 14 2.50 4.28 -6.73
CA LEU A 14 3.44 3.22 -6.37
C LEU A 14 4.46 2.95 -7.50
N LEU A 15 3.98 2.89 -8.75
CA LEU A 15 4.86 2.70 -9.91
C LEU A 15 5.86 3.86 -10.06
N ALA A 16 5.41 5.10 -9.87
CA ALA A 16 6.29 6.28 -9.90
C ALA A 16 7.35 6.25 -8.78
N ASN A 17 7.05 5.59 -7.65
CA ASN A 17 7.98 5.43 -6.52
C ASN A 17 8.85 4.15 -6.59
N GLY A 18 8.94 3.54 -7.78
CA GLY A 18 9.84 2.42 -8.05
C GLY A 18 9.32 1.06 -7.62
N PHE A 19 8.02 0.94 -7.28
CA PHE A 19 7.40 -0.37 -7.11
C PHE A 19 7.13 -1.01 -8.48
N SER A 20 7.23 -2.32 -8.54
CA SER A 20 6.76 -3.12 -9.67
C SER A 20 5.43 -3.80 -9.33
N LYS A 21 4.56 -3.99 -10.30
CA LYS A 21 3.24 -4.63 -10.09
C LYS A 21 3.27 -6.07 -10.59
N LYS A 22 2.87 -7.03 -9.74
CA LYS A 22 2.65 -8.44 -10.13
C LYS A 22 1.29 -8.89 -9.61
N GLY A 23 0.36 -9.14 -10.54
CA GLY A 23 -1.03 -9.47 -10.19
C GLY A 23 -1.70 -8.34 -9.41
N LYS A 24 -2.13 -8.64 -8.18
CA LYS A 24 -2.81 -7.68 -7.29
C LYS A 24 -1.90 -6.98 -6.27
N TYR A 25 -0.60 -7.29 -6.29
CA TYR A 25 0.38 -6.81 -5.33
C TYR A 25 1.43 -5.91 -5.99
N TYR A 26 2.05 -5.06 -5.18
CA TYR A 26 3.13 -4.15 -5.57
C TYR A 26 4.39 -4.47 -4.77
N TYR A 27 5.54 -4.48 -5.43
CA TYR A 27 6.79 -4.96 -4.86
C TYR A 27 7.89 -3.94 -5.04
N LYS A 28 8.68 -3.71 -3.98
CA LYS A 28 9.95 -3.00 -4.05
C LYS A 28 10.96 -3.77 -3.23
N GLU A 29 12.14 -3.94 -3.78
CA GLU A 29 13.15 -4.81 -3.20
C GLU A 29 14.43 -4.04 -2.89
N SER A 30 15.03 -4.36 -1.75
CA SER A 30 16.43 -4.07 -1.43
C SER A 30 17.23 -5.38 -1.43
N PRO A 31 18.56 -5.34 -1.25
CA PRO A 31 19.34 -6.56 -1.05
C PRO A 31 18.86 -7.43 0.12
N GLU A 32 18.33 -6.82 1.18
CA GLU A 32 17.95 -7.47 2.44
C GLU A 32 16.47 -7.82 2.53
N VAL A 33 15.59 -6.99 1.95
CA VAL A 33 14.14 -7.12 2.13
C VAL A 33 13.35 -7.08 0.84
N ILE A 34 12.17 -7.70 0.86
CA ILE A 34 11.10 -7.51 -0.13
C ILE A 34 9.95 -6.80 0.57
N CYS A 35 9.64 -5.59 0.12
CA CYS A 35 8.43 -4.88 0.52
C CYS A 35 7.31 -5.24 -0.45
N CYS A 36 6.18 -5.73 0.08
CA CYS A 36 4.98 -6.07 -0.68
C CYS A 36 3.76 -5.30 -0.16
N LEU A 37 3.03 -4.63 -1.06
CA LEU A 37 1.80 -3.91 -0.74
C LEU A 37 0.58 -4.58 -1.37
N GLY A 38 -0.48 -4.69 -0.57
CA GLY A 38 -1.78 -5.23 -0.96
C GLY A 38 -2.92 -4.25 -0.70
N LEU A 39 -3.82 -4.13 -1.69
CA LEU A 39 -5.08 -3.39 -1.51
C LEU A 39 -6.18 -4.34 -1.03
N GLN A 40 -6.70 -4.08 0.18
CA GLN A 40 -7.80 -4.83 0.77
C GLN A 40 -9.05 -3.95 0.86
N LYS A 41 -10.16 -4.41 0.27
CA LYS A 41 -11.47 -3.77 0.49
C LYS A 41 -12.01 -4.17 1.86
N SER A 42 -12.59 -3.22 2.60
CA SER A 42 -13.35 -3.50 3.81
C SER A 42 -14.61 -4.33 3.50
N ASN A 43 -14.95 -5.24 4.41
CA ASN A 43 -16.21 -6.00 4.32
C ASN A 43 -17.41 -5.22 4.84
N TYR A 44 -17.18 -4.14 5.61
CA TYR A 44 -18.22 -3.42 6.34
C TYR A 44 -18.58 -2.05 5.72
N SER A 45 -17.71 -1.53 4.86
CA SER A 45 -17.82 -0.18 4.31
C SER A 45 -17.14 -0.07 2.95
N ASN A 46 -17.40 1.02 2.23
CA ASN A 46 -16.74 1.30 0.95
C ASN A 46 -15.32 1.88 1.13
N CYS A 47 -14.56 1.32 2.06
CA CYS A 47 -13.21 1.77 2.35
C CYS A 47 -12.15 0.74 1.96
N TYR A 48 -10.93 1.22 1.76
CA TYR A 48 -9.78 0.41 1.38
C TYR A 48 -8.64 0.56 2.38
N TYR A 49 -8.00 -0.56 2.69
CA TYR A 49 -6.74 -0.61 3.40
C TYR A 49 -5.59 -0.80 2.41
N VAL A 50 -4.45 -0.19 2.72
CA VAL A 50 -3.17 -0.46 2.04
C VAL A 50 -2.27 -1.19 3.04
N ASN A 51 -2.28 -2.53 2.96
CA ASN A 51 -1.47 -3.38 3.82
C ASN A 51 -0.05 -3.50 3.25
N VAL A 52 0.93 -3.61 4.14
CA VAL A 52 2.34 -3.79 3.80
C VAL A 52 2.88 -5.01 4.54
N GLY A 53 3.57 -5.87 3.79
CA GLY A 53 4.42 -6.93 4.33
C GLY A 53 5.87 -6.66 3.96
N ILE A 54 6.76 -6.65 4.95
CA ILE A 54 8.21 -6.59 4.76
C ILE A 54 8.76 -7.99 5.07
N VAL A 55 9.37 -8.61 4.08
CA VAL A 55 9.98 -9.93 4.15
C VAL A 55 11.49 -9.79 4.20
N ILE A 56 12.13 -10.39 5.20
CA ILE A 56 13.58 -10.48 5.33
C ILE A 56 14.07 -11.66 4.50
N LYS A 57 14.83 -11.38 3.43
CA LYS A 57 15.28 -12.38 2.45
C LYS A 57 16.15 -13.47 3.07
N GLU A 58 16.94 -13.13 4.10
CA GLU A 58 17.80 -14.10 4.78
C GLU A 58 17.02 -15.20 5.49
N ILE A 59 15.86 -14.84 6.07
CA ILE A 59 14.93 -15.77 6.73
C ILE A 59 14.14 -16.54 5.67
N ASN A 60 13.71 -15.85 4.62
CA ASN A 60 12.77 -16.35 3.62
C ASN A 60 13.43 -16.59 2.25
N LYS A 61 14.54 -17.34 2.20
CA LYS A 61 15.44 -17.49 1.03
C LYS A 61 14.80 -17.94 -0.30
N ARG A 62 13.59 -18.51 -0.27
CA ARG A 62 12.88 -19.03 -1.46
C ARG A 62 11.60 -18.25 -1.78
N LEU A 63 11.26 -17.23 -1.00
CA LEU A 63 10.02 -16.49 -1.15
C LEU A 63 10.25 -15.28 -2.07
N GLU A 64 10.03 -15.47 -3.37
CA GLU A 64 10.27 -14.43 -4.37
C GLU A 64 9.08 -13.49 -4.58
N LEU A 65 7.84 -13.97 -4.41
CA LEU A 65 6.61 -13.20 -4.59
C LEU A 65 5.72 -13.31 -3.35
N PRO A 66 6.13 -12.73 -2.21
CA PRO A 66 5.35 -12.75 -0.98
C PRO A 66 4.04 -11.98 -1.14
N ARG A 67 3.04 -12.32 -0.33
CA ARG A 67 1.86 -11.47 -0.13
C ARG A 67 2.11 -10.54 1.05
N ASP A 68 1.27 -9.52 1.17
CA ASP A 68 1.22 -8.63 2.33
C ASP A 68 1.14 -9.38 3.67
N VAL A 69 0.41 -10.50 3.69
CA VAL A 69 0.26 -11.35 4.89
C VAL A 69 1.46 -12.23 5.22
N ASP A 70 2.37 -12.43 4.27
CA ASP A 70 3.57 -13.28 4.40
C ASP A 70 4.78 -12.50 4.95
N GLY A 71 4.65 -11.20 5.22
CA GLY A 71 5.69 -10.36 5.81
C GLY A 71 6.08 -10.79 7.22
N ASP A 72 7.40 -10.80 7.51
CA ASP A 72 7.93 -10.96 8.87
C ASP A 72 7.56 -9.75 9.74
N ILE A 73 7.55 -8.57 9.12
CA ILE A 73 7.00 -7.33 9.68
C ILE A 73 5.78 -6.96 8.84
N ARG A 74 4.64 -6.73 9.49
CA ARG A 74 3.40 -6.32 8.83
C ARG A 74 2.92 -4.99 9.39
N CYS A 75 2.63 -4.06 8.49
CA CYS A 75 2.06 -2.77 8.85
C CYS A 75 1.00 -2.37 7.81
N ARG A 76 0.46 -1.17 7.97
CA ARG A 76 -0.57 -0.61 7.12
C ARG A 76 -0.32 0.88 6.99
N PHE A 77 -0.61 1.43 5.83
CA PHE A 77 -0.50 2.86 5.63
C PHE A 77 -1.63 3.63 6.30
N TYR A 78 -1.28 4.82 6.79
CA TYR A 78 -2.20 5.77 7.39
C TYR A 78 -2.36 6.99 6.49
N PHE A 79 -3.59 7.51 6.43
CA PHE A 79 -3.97 8.61 5.57
C PHE A 79 -4.48 9.76 6.41
N LYS A 80 -4.09 10.99 6.06
CA LYS A 80 -4.60 12.20 6.71
C LYS A 80 -5.80 12.72 5.94
N VAL A 81 -7.00 12.47 6.44
CA VAL A 81 -8.27 12.91 5.84
C VAL A 81 -8.96 13.84 6.83
N GLU A 82 -9.27 15.08 6.40
CA GLU A 82 -9.93 16.10 7.24
C GLU A 82 -9.20 16.35 8.59
N GLY A 83 -7.86 16.29 8.58
CA GLY A 83 -7.04 16.48 9.78
C GLY A 83 -7.02 15.29 10.75
N LYS A 84 -7.67 14.17 10.40
CA LYS A 84 -7.63 12.92 11.17
C LYS A 84 -6.81 11.86 10.45
N GLU A 85 -6.11 11.06 11.23
CA GLU A 85 -5.36 9.91 10.73
C GLU A 85 -6.29 8.69 10.67
N VAL A 86 -6.39 8.08 9.50
CA VAL A 86 -7.25 6.91 9.23
C VAL A 86 -6.46 5.83 8.50
N ASP A 87 -6.69 4.58 8.87
CA ASP A 87 -6.05 3.43 8.22
C ASP A 87 -6.94 2.82 7.11
N CYS A 88 -8.26 3.03 7.19
CA CYS A 88 -9.23 2.70 6.14
C CYS A 88 -9.63 3.95 5.38
N LEU A 89 -9.29 3.97 4.09
CA LEU A 89 -9.58 5.07 3.21
C LEU A 89 -11.02 4.97 2.67
N ASP A 90 -11.94 5.76 3.24
CA ASP A 90 -13.33 5.81 2.81
C ASP A 90 -13.47 6.55 1.48
N LEU A 91 -13.85 5.82 0.43
CA LEU A 91 -13.97 6.38 -0.91
C LEU A 91 -15.15 7.35 -1.04
N ASP A 92 -16.13 7.28 -0.15
CA ASP A 92 -17.30 8.16 -0.17
C ASP A 92 -16.98 9.53 0.47
N ARG A 93 -15.90 9.60 1.25
CA ARG A 93 -15.44 10.83 1.93
C ARG A 93 -14.29 11.54 1.23
N ILE A 94 -13.70 10.93 0.21
CA ILE A 94 -12.53 11.47 -0.49
C ILE A 94 -12.89 11.84 -1.91
N ASN A 95 -12.65 13.11 -2.21
CA ASN A 95 -12.86 13.70 -3.53
C ASN A 95 -11.57 14.24 -4.15
N GLU A 96 -10.49 14.37 -3.36
CA GLU A 96 -9.22 14.93 -3.80
C GLU A 96 -8.12 13.87 -3.88
N SER A 97 -7.62 13.62 -5.09
CA SER A 97 -6.54 12.66 -5.35
C SER A 97 -5.22 13.06 -4.69
N SER A 98 -4.99 14.36 -4.49
CA SER A 98 -3.79 14.92 -3.85
C SER A 98 -3.57 14.37 -2.43
N VAL A 99 -4.65 14.27 -1.64
CA VAL A 99 -4.62 13.76 -0.26
C VAL A 99 -4.14 12.31 -0.21
N ILE A 100 -4.56 11.51 -1.19
CA ILE A 100 -4.16 10.10 -1.32
C ILE A 100 -2.68 10.03 -1.68
N VAL A 101 -2.26 10.76 -2.70
CA VAL A 101 -0.88 10.75 -3.18
C VAL A 101 0.09 11.23 -2.09
N SER A 102 -0.18 12.36 -1.44
CA SER A 102 0.71 12.90 -0.40
C SER A 102 0.86 11.95 0.79
N SER A 103 -0.24 11.29 1.18
CA SER A 103 -0.20 10.29 2.25
C SER A 103 0.58 9.04 1.81
N LEU A 104 0.35 8.54 0.58
CA LEU A 104 1.11 7.41 0.05
C LEU A 104 2.60 7.69 0.00
N GLU A 105 3.01 8.85 -0.51
CA GLU A 105 4.42 9.25 -0.60
C GLU A 105 5.08 9.33 0.78
N ALA A 106 4.39 9.92 1.76
CA ALA A 106 4.88 9.96 3.14
C ALA A 106 5.09 8.55 3.71
N ASN A 107 4.09 7.67 3.59
CA ASN A 107 4.20 6.30 4.09
C ASN A 107 5.29 5.49 3.35
N ILE A 108 5.45 5.68 2.04
CA ILE A 108 6.51 5.01 1.26
C ILE A 108 7.88 5.43 1.78
N SER A 109 8.09 6.72 2.07
CA SER A 109 9.37 7.23 2.58
C SER A 109 9.71 6.74 3.99
N GLU A 110 8.71 6.34 4.77
CA GLU A 110 8.92 5.76 6.10
C GLU A 110 9.38 4.29 6.05
N ILE A 111 9.08 3.58 4.96
CA ILE A 111 9.37 2.15 4.82
C ILE A 111 10.52 1.84 3.85
N MET A 112 10.94 2.78 3.00
CA MET A 112 11.95 2.61 1.94
C MET A 112 12.75 3.89 1.71
#